data_AF-A0A3D1RLY4-F1
#
_entry.id   AF-A0A3D1RLY4-F1
#
_cell.length_a   1.000
_cell.length_b   1.000
_cell.length_c   1.000
_cell.angle_alpha   90.00
_cell.angle_beta   90.00
_cell.angle_gamma   90.00
#
_symmetry.space_group_name_H-M   'P 1'
#
loop_
_entity.id
_entity.type
_entity.pdbx_description
1 polymer ?
#
loop_
_entity_poly.entity_id
_entity_poly.type
_entity_poly.pdbx_seq_one_letter_code
_entity_poly.pdbx_strand_id
1 'polypeptide(L)'
;MRKVELSLKEKEKYEVIKKLVETNGNKERARIKLKLKSIRQVNRLIAGYKKFGKSFFVHGNRGRKPKHALTDELKNEIETLYTSKYFDCTYTQFAEYLAERENIFLSTPEVGQILREKYILSPRSRKITKKNIKKKLIAQKERSKSKNEIAKLRIC
;
A
#
# COMPACT_ATOMS: atom_id res chain seq x y z
N MET A 1 -10.20 -4.92 -22.16
CA MET A 1 -9.26 -5.65 -21.28
C MET A 1 -8.76 -4.73 -20.17
N ARG A 2 -8.81 -5.12 -18.88
CA ARG A 2 -8.22 -4.31 -17.79
C ARG A 2 -6.70 -4.22 -17.98
N LYS A 3 -6.13 -3.03 -17.84
CA LYS A 3 -4.69 -2.79 -17.92
C LYS A 3 -3.98 -3.51 -16.77
N VAL A 4 -3.14 -4.50 -17.08
CA VAL A 4 -2.29 -5.16 -16.08
C VAL A 4 -1.05 -4.30 -15.86
N GLU A 5 -0.99 -3.67 -14.69
CA GLU A 5 0.14 -2.84 -14.25
C GLU A 5 1.13 -3.69 -13.45
N LEU A 6 2.39 -3.64 -13.88
CA LEU A 6 3.51 -4.36 -13.28
C LEU A 6 4.46 -3.34 -12.67
N SER A 7 4.98 -3.64 -11.48
CA SER A 7 6.15 -2.95 -10.93
C SER A 7 7.37 -3.19 -11.81
N LEU A 8 8.42 -2.38 -11.66
CA LEU A 8 9.65 -2.51 -12.47
C LEU A 8 10.23 -3.93 -12.45
N LYS A 9 10.34 -4.55 -11.26
CA LYS A 9 10.85 -5.92 -11.11
C LYS A 9 9.94 -6.98 -11.73
N GLU A 10 8.63 -6.81 -11.63
CA GLU A 10 7.67 -7.73 -12.25
C GLU A 10 7.68 -7.59 -13.78
N LYS A 11 7.81 -6.35 -14.29
CA LYS A 11 7.95 -6.06 -15.70
C LYS A 11 9.23 -6.67 -16.27
N GLU A 12 10.36 -6.52 -15.57
CA GLU A 12 11.62 -7.14 -15.98
C GLU A 12 11.50 -8.67 -16.12
N LYS A 13 10.90 -9.34 -15.12
CA LYS A 13 10.63 -10.78 -15.19
C LYS A 13 9.74 -11.14 -16.37
N TYR A 14 8.67 -10.38 -16.60
CA TYR A 14 7.75 -10.58 -17.71
C TYR A 14 8.47 -10.47 -19.06
N GLU A 15 9.22 -9.39 -19.30
CA GLU A 15 9.90 -9.16 -20.59
C GLU A 15 10.96 -10.22 -20.87
N VAL A 16 11.74 -10.64 -19.86
CA VAL A 16 12.75 -11.68 -20.03
C VAL A 16 12.12 -13.03 -20.38
N ILE A 17 11.02 -13.40 -19.71
CA ILE A 17 10.34 -14.68 -19.94
C ILE A 17 9.55 -14.66 -21.25
N LYS A 18 8.90 -13.54 -21.58
CA LYS A 18 8.22 -13.35 -22.87
C LYS A 18 9.20 -13.57 -24.02
N LYS A 19 10.34 -12.86 -24.00
CA LYS A 19 11.38 -13.00 -25.03
C LYS A 19 11.92 -14.43 -25.09
N LEU A 20 12.17 -15.06 -23.95
CA LEU A 20 12.66 -16.44 -23.88
C LEU A 20 11.71 -17.43 -24.58
N VAL A 21 10.39 -17.26 -24.40
CA VAL A 21 9.36 -18.11 -25.00
C VAL A 21 9.21 -17.84 -26.50
N GLU A 22 9.29 -16.58 -26.92
CA GLU A 22 9.20 -16.18 -28.35
C GLU A 22 10.40 -16.67 -29.17
N THR A 23 11.62 -16.55 -28.64
CA THR A 23 12.84 -16.92 -29.37
C THR A 23 13.32 -18.34 -29.08
N ASN A 24 12.58 -19.12 -28.28
CA ASN A 24 13.00 -20.42 -27.73
C ASN A 24 14.45 -20.41 -27.19
N GLY A 25 14.80 -19.36 -26.44
CA GLY A 25 16.19 -19.06 -26.07
C GLY A 25 16.76 -19.91 -24.93
N ASN A 26 18.04 -19.68 -24.60
CA ASN A 26 18.73 -20.40 -23.53
C ASN A 26 18.18 -20.04 -22.13
N LYS A 27 17.63 -21.05 -21.43
CA LYS A 27 17.04 -20.91 -20.08
C LYS A 27 18.07 -20.52 -19.01
N GLU A 28 19.32 -20.94 -19.15
CA GLU A 28 20.38 -20.61 -18.19
C GLU A 28 20.75 -19.13 -18.25
N ARG A 29 20.76 -18.54 -19.45
CA ARG A 29 20.95 -17.10 -19.63
C ARG A 29 19.85 -16.30 -18.93
N ALA A 30 18.60 -16.74 -19.02
CA ALA A 30 17.49 -16.10 -18.31
C ALA A 30 17.60 -16.26 -16.79
N ARG A 31 18.07 -17.41 -16.30
CA ARG A 31 18.32 -17.65 -14.88
C ARG A 31 19.35 -16.67 -14.32
N ILE A 32 20.49 -16.52 -15.00
CA ILE A 32 21.57 -15.61 -14.62
C ILE A 32 21.07 -14.15 -14.64
N LYS A 33 20.40 -13.75 -15.72
CA LYS A 33 19.87 -12.39 -15.88
C LYS A 33 18.88 -12.01 -14.78
N LEU A 34 17.95 -12.91 -14.45
CA LEU A 34 16.96 -12.68 -13.39
C LEU A 34 17.48 -13.00 -11.98
N LYS A 35 18.77 -13.34 -11.83
CA LYS A 35 19.42 -13.73 -10.57
C LYS A 35 18.62 -14.80 -9.81
N LEU A 36 18.10 -15.79 -10.54
CA LEU A 36 17.31 -16.89 -10.01
C LEU A 36 18.22 -18.02 -9.51
N LYS A 37 17.81 -18.71 -8.45
CA LYS A 37 18.60 -19.77 -7.81
C LYS A 37 18.66 -21.04 -8.66
N SER A 38 17.65 -21.32 -9.48
CA SER A 38 17.61 -22.55 -10.29
C SER A 38 16.81 -22.41 -11.58
N ILE A 39 17.10 -23.28 -12.55
CA ILE A 39 16.36 -23.39 -13.81
C ILE A 39 14.88 -23.74 -13.56
N ARG A 40 14.58 -24.46 -12.46
CA ARG A 40 13.19 -24.76 -12.05
C ARG A 40 12.36 -23.48 -11.87
N GLN A 41 12.95 -22.40 -11.35
CA GLN A 41 12.25 -21.12 -11.22
C GLN A 41 11.90 -20.52 -12.59
N VAL A 42 12.82 -20.60 -13.57
CA VAL A 42 12.55 -20.18 -14.95
C VAL A 42 11.43 -21.00 -15.56
N ASN A 43 11.47 -22.33 -15.42
CA ASN A 43 10.42 -23.22 -15.93
C ASN A 43 9.04 -22.90 -15.30
N ARG A 44 8.98 -22.60 -13.99
CA ARG A 44 7.74 -22.14 -13.32
C ARG A 44 7.22 -20.83 -13.91
N LEU A 45 8.10 -19.88 -14.19
CA LEU A 45 7.72 -18.62 -14.83
C LEU A 45 7.20 -18.82 -16.26
N ILE A 46 7.83 -19.71 -17.05
CA ILE A 46 7.37 -20.07 -18.39
C ILE A 46 5.98 -20.71 -18.33
N ALA A 47 5.77 -21.68 -17.44
CA ALA A 47 4.47 -22.34 -17.30
C ALA A 47 3.37 -21.35 -16.87
N GLY A 48 3.67 -20.45 -15.93
CA GLY A 48 2.77 -19.39 -15.52
C GLY A 48 2.45 -18.39 -16.64
N TYR A 49 3.46 -18.00 -17.42
CA TYR A 49 3.28 -17.14 -18.60
C TYR A 49 2.40 -17.80 -19.66
N LYS A 50 2.60 -19.10 -19.96
CA LYS A 50 1.74 -19.82 -20.91
C LYS A 50 0.29 -19.91 -20.44
N LYS A 51 0.05 -20.07 -19.13
CA LYS A 51 -1.30 -20.23 -18.56
C LYS A 51 -2.05 -18.92 -18.36
N PHE A 52 -1.39 -17.86 -17.88
CA PHE A 52 -2.04 -16.62 -17.46
C PHE A 52 -1.47 -15.35 -18.15
N GLY A 53 -0.48 -15.50 -19.02
CA GLY A 53 0.16 -14.40 -19.73
C GLY A 53 0.80 -13.38 -18.79
N LYS A 54 0.61 -12.10 -19.11
CA LYS A 54 1.15 -10.97 -18.33
C LYS A 54 0.63 -10.93 -16.88
N SER A 55 -0.57 -11.44 -16.63
CA SER A 55 -1.20 -11.38 -15.31
C SER A 55 -0.49 -12.24 -14.25
N PHE A 56 0.21 -13.30 -14.67
CA PHE A 56 0.98 -14.18 -13.78
C PHE A 56 2.05 -13.45 -12.97
N PHE A 57 2.63 -12.39 -13.54
CA PHE A 57 3.72 -11.65 -12.94
C PHE A 57 3.24 -10.62 -11.92
N VAL A 58 1.93 -10.42 -11.78
CA VAL A 58 1.35 -9.62 -10.70
C VAL A 58 1.52 -10.37 -9.39
N HIS A 59 2.05 -9.70 -8.37
CA HIS A 59 2.16 -10.29 -7.04
C HIS A 59 0.78 -10.74 -6.51
N GLY A 60 0.66 -11.98 -6.04
CA GLY A 60 -0.61 -12.57 -5.61
C GLY A 60 -1.28 -11.88 -4.41
N ASN A 61 -0.51 -11.15 -3.59
CA ASN A 61 -1.06 -10.35 -2.50
C ASN A 61 -1.36 -8.91 -2.92
N ARG A 62 -1.13 -8.52 -4.18
CA ARG A 62 -1.45 -7.16 -4.64
C ARG A 62 -2.97 -6.96 -4.59
N GLY A 63 -3.40 -6.02 -3.76
CA GLY A 63 -4.81 -5.67 -3.58
C GLY A 63 -5.61 -6.62 -2.68
N ARG A 64 -4.97 -7.65 -2.08
CA ARG A 64 -5.65 -8.54 -1.13
C ARG A 64 -5.59 -7.94 0.27
N LYS A 65 -6.76 -7.70 0.89
CA LYS A 65 -6.85 -7.34 2.32
C LYS A 65 -6.67 -8.62 3.17
N PRO A 66 -5.82 -8.62 4.23
CA PRO A 66 -5.70 -9.76 5.12
C PRO A 66 -6.98 -9.93 5.96
N LYS A 67 -7.24 -11.16 6.44
CA LYS A 67 -8.47 -11.48 7.21
C LYS A 67 -8.57 -10.69 8.52
N HIS A 68 -7.44 -10.43 9.16
CA HIS A 68 -7.37 -9.70 10.43
C HIS A 68 -7.18 -8.18 10.22
N ALA A 69 -7.39 -7.67 8.99
CA ALA A 69 -7.40 -6.23 8.79
C ALA A 69 -8.62 -5.63 9.49
N LEU A 70 -8.43 -4.48 10.13
CA LEU A 70 -9.54 -3.67 10.62
C LEU A 70 -10.46 -3.31 9.46
N THR A 71 -11.77 -3.37 9.72
CA THR A 71 -12.79 -2.95 8.75
C THR A 71 -12.65 -1.46 8.47
N ASP A 72 -13.04 -1.04 7.26
CA ASP A 72 -13.04 0.38 6.92
C ASP A 72 -14.03 1.16 7.81
N GLU A 73 -15.10 0.49 8.28
CA GLU A 73 -16.07 1.01 9.25
C GLU A 73 -15.43 1.38 10.59
N LEU A 74 -14.70 0.45 11.22
CA LEU A 74 -14.04 0.70 12.50
C LEU A 74 -12.98 1.81 12.37
N LYS A 75 -12.27 1.86 11.24
CA LYS A 75 -11.32 2.96 10.98
C LYS A 75 -12.01 4.33 10.92
N ASN A 76 -13.19 4.40 10.32
CA ASN A 76 -13.98 5.64 10.23
C ASN A 76 -14.58 6.01 11.60
N GLU A 77 -14.98 5.03 12.40
CA GLU A 77 -15.43 5.24 13.77
C GLU A 77 -14.32 5.85 14.63
N ILE A 78 -13.11 5.29 14.58
CA ILE A 78 -11.93 5.81 15.29
C ILE A 78 -11.61 7.26 14.87
N GLU A 79 -11.69 7.56 13.57
CA GLU A 79 -11.52 8.93 13.06
C GLU A 79 -12.60 9.88 13.62
N THR A 80 -13.85 9.44 13.66
CA THR A 80 -14.98 10.22 14.16
C THR A 80 -14.84 10.50 15.65
N LEU A 81 -14.43 9.50 16.44
CA LEU A 81 -14.16 9.67 17.87
C LEU A 81 -13.04 10.67 18.13
N TYR A 82 -11.96 10.60 17.36
CA TYR A 82 -10.85 11.55 17.48
C TYR A 82 -11.27 12.98 17.15
N THR A 83 -12.05 13.17 16.09
CA THR A 83 -12.42 14.51 15.60
C THR A 83 -13.56 15.15 16.38
N SER A 84 -14.44 14.35 16.99
CA SER A 84 -15.61 14.86 17.74
C SER A 84 -15.37 14.95 19.25
N LYS A 85 -14.82 13.91 19.87
CA LYS A 85 -14.80 13.73 21.34
C LYS A 85 -13.41 13.89 21.95
N TYR A 86 -12.38 13.39 21.26
CA TYR A 86 -11.00 13.34 21.77
C TYR A 86 -10.05 14.22 20.97
N PHE A 87 -10.51 15.38 20.52
CA PHE A 87 -9.72 16.27 19.68
C PHE A 87 -8.43 16.72 20.40
N ASP A 88 -7.34 16.80 19.65
CA ASP A 88 -6.02 17.26 20.11
C ASP A 88 -5.37 16.44 21.25
N CYS A 89 -5.79 15.19 21.48
CA CYS A 89 -5.05 14.29 22.38
C CYS A 89 -3.84 13.63 21.68
N THR A 90 -2.88 13.15 22.49
CA THR A 90 -1.76 12.34 21.96
C THR A 90 -2.23 10.94 21.56
N TYR A 91 -1.49 10.25 20.68
CA TYR A 91 -1.88 8.87 20.32
C TYR A 91 -1.90 7.91 21.51
N THR A 92 -1.07 8.15 22.53
CA THR A 92 -1.06 7.35 23.76
C THR A 92 -2.36 7.54 24.54
N GLN A 93 -2.72 8.79 24.82
CA GLN A 93 -3.97 9.14 25.49
C GLN A 93 -5.17 8.65 24.71
N PHE A 94 -5.13 8.76 23.37
CA PHE A 94 -6.23 8.30 22.55
C PHE A 94 -6.42 6.78 22.64
N ALA A 95 -5.32 6.01 22.61
CA ALA A 95 -5.38 4.56 22.76
C ALA A 95 -5.93 4.15 24.14
N GLU A 96 -5.56 4.88 25.20
CA GLU A 96 -6.11 4.69 26.56
C GLU A 96 -7.62 4.97 26.58
N TYR A 97 -8.08 6.08 25.99
CA TYR A 97 -9.51 6.41 25.93
C TYR A 97 -10.33 5.41 25.11
N LEU A 98 -9.77 4.90 24.01
CA LEU A 98 -10.41 3.86 23.20
C LEU A 98 -10.61 2.58 24.02
N ALA A 99 -9.60 2.17 24.80
CA ALA A 99 -9.69 0.97 25.62
C ALA A 99 -10.67 1.15 26.80
N GLU A 100 -10.58 2.26 27.54
CA GLU A 100 -11.35 2.48 28.77
C GLU A 100 -12.81 2.87 28.52
N ARG A 101 -13.07 3.71 27.51
CA ARG A 101 -14.39 4.36 27.32
C ARG A 101 -15.18 3.76 26.18
N GLU A 102 -14.51 3.24 25.16
CA GLU A 102 -15.14 2.75 23.93
C GLU A 102 -14.99 1.22 23.77
N ASN A 103 -14.29 0.54 24.69
CA ASN A 103 -13.96 -0.89 24.64
C ASN A 103 -13.24 -1.33 23.34
N ILE A 104 -12.47 -0.43 22.73
CA ILE A 104 -11.68 -0.68 21.52
C ILE A 104 -10.21 -0.84 21.92
N PHE A 105 -9.70 -2.07 21.82
CA PHE A 105 -8.32 -2.40 22.16
C PHE A 105 -7.41 -2.30 20.94
N LEU A 106 -6.68 -1.20 20.84
CA LEU A 106 -5.68 -0.98 19.79
C LEU A 106 -4.37 -0.50 20.40
N SER A 107 -3.27 -0.87 19.77
CA SER A 107 -1.97 -0.34 20.16
C SER A 107 -1.79 1.10 19.67
N THR A 108 -1.05 1.91 20.44
CA THR A 108 -0.65 3.28 20.05
C THR A 108 -0.13 3.41 18.60
N PRO A 109 0.75 2.52 18.09
CA PRO A 109 1.20 2.61 16.70
C PRO A 109 0.09 2.34 15.67
N GLU A 110 -0.85 1.44 15.96
CA GLU A 110 -2.01 1.16 15.09
C GLU A 110 -2.95 2.34 15.01
N VAL A 111 -3.32 2.92 16.15
CA VAL A 111 -4.10 4.16 16.24
C VAL A 111 -3.43 5.27 15.43
N GLY A 112 -2.12 5.45 15.66
CA GLY A 112 -1.34 6.42 14.91
C GLY A 112 -1.28 6.13 13.42
N GLN A 113 -1.29 4.86 12.98
CA GLN A 113 -1.34 4.50 11.57
C GLN A 113 -2.69 4.89 10.95
N ILE A 114 -3.80 4.54 11.60
CA ILE A 114 -5.16 4.85 11.14
C ILE A 114 -5.33 6.36 10.96
N LEU A 115 -4.96 7.15 11.97
CA LEU A 115 -5.07 8.61 11.91
C LEU A 115 -4.15 9.22 10.85
N ARG A 116 -2.92 8.72 10.70
CA ARG A 116 -2.00 9.20 9.65
C ARG A 116 -2.45 8.84 8.24
N GLU A 117 -3.15 7.71 8.04
CA GLU A 117 -3.79 7.37 6.76
C GLU A 117 -4.83 8.43 6.36
N LYS A 118 -5.48 9.06 7.35
CA LYS A 118 -6.42 10.18 7.20
C LYS A 118 -5.77 11.56 7.29
N TYR A 119 -4.43 11.63 7.31
CA TYR A 119 -3.63 12.86 7.47
C TYR A 119 -3.82 13.62 8.78
N ILE A 120 -4.44 12.97 9.78
CA ILE A 120 -4.58 13.52 11.12
C ILE A 120 -3.27 13.26 11.87
N LEU A 121 -2.73 14.32 12.49
CA LEU A 121 -1.47 14.28 13.22
C LEU A 121 -1.69 14.59 14.68
N SER A 122 -1.05 13.81 15.55
CA SER A 122 -0.95 14.15 16.97
C SER A 122 -0.28 15.52 17.15
N PRO A 123 -0.72 16.36 18.11
CA PRO A 123 -0.14 17.68 18.37
C PRO A 123 1.39 17.65 18.55
N ARG A 124 1.90 16.62 19.24
CA ARG A 124 3.34 16.43 19.51
C ARG A 124 4.10 15.73 18.37
N SER A 125 3.56 15.72 17.16
CA SER A 125 4.22 15.11 15.99
C SER A 125 5.53 15.82 15.64
N ARG A 126 6.58 15.03 15.35
CA ARG A 126 7.90 15.54 14.94
C ARG A 126 7.79 16.39 13.66
N LYS A 127 8.65 17.41 13.53
CA LYS A 127 8.71 18.31 12.36
C LYS A 127 8.85 17.55 11.03
N ILE A 128 9.66 16.49 11.01
CA ILE A 128 9.85 15.62 9.83
C ILE A 128 8.52 14.97 9.40
N THR A 129 7.73 14.48 10.36
CA THR A 129 6.43 13.84 10.08
C THR A 129 5.46 14.84 9.45
N LYS A 130 5.35 16.05 10.01
CA LYS A 130 4.55 17.14 9.45
C LYS A 130 4.98 17.48 8.02
N LYS A 131 6.29 17.62 7.79
CA LYS A 131 6.87 17.89 6.45
C LYS A 131 6.53 16.79 5.44
N ASN A 132 6.64 15.52 5.84
CA ASN A 132 6.38 14.39 4.94
C ASN A 132 4.90 14.29 4.56
N ILE A 133 3.99 14.54 5.49
CA ILE A 133 2.54 14.56 5.19
C ILE A 133 2.18 15.74 4.30
N LYS A 134 2.71 16.93 4.58
CA LYS A 134 2.51 18.11 3.72
C LYS A 134 2.96 17.84 2.28
N LYS A 135 4.14 17.22 2.09
CA LYS A 135 4.62 16.80 0.77
C LYS A 135 3.67 15.82 0.07
N LYS A 136 3.12 14.84 0.80
CA LYS A 136 2.15 13.87 0.24
C LYS A 136 0.85 14.55 -0.17
N LEU A 137 0.33 15.47 0.65
CA LEU A 137 -0.89 16.22 0.35
C LEU A 137 -0.72 17.11 -0.90
N ILE A 138 0.41 17.80 -1.03
CA ILE A 138 0.73 18.61 -2.22
C ILE A 138 0.77 17.73 -3.48
N ALA A 139 1.51 16.62 -3.44
CA ALA A 139 1.61 15.70 -4.57
C ALA A 139 0.25 15.07 -4.95
N GLN A 140 -0.69 14.95 -4.01
CA GLN A 140 -2.05 14.47 -4.30
C GLN A 140 -2.92 15.55 -4.93
N LYS A 141 -2.82 16.81 -4.46
CA LYS A 141 -3.51 17.94 -5.10
C LYS A 141 -3.09 18.12 -6.55
N GLU A 142 -1.79 18.02 -6.82
CA GLU A 142 -1.24 18.11 -8.18
C GLU A 142 -1.74 16.98 -9.10
N ARG A 143 -2.04 15.81 -8.54
CA ARG A 143 -2.53 14.65 -9.30
C ARG A 143 -4.05 14.64 -9.47
N SER A 144 -4.81 15.20 -8.52
CA SER A 144 -6.27 15.23 -8.60
C SER A 144 -6.71 16.29 -9.61
N LYS A 145 -7.65 15.90 -10.47
CA LYS A 145 -8.26 16.80 -11.47
C LYS A 145 -9.57 17.41 -10.97
N SER A 146 -10.07 16.97 -9.81
CA SER A 146 -11.38 17.35 -9.28
C SER A 146 -11.26 18.45 -8.24
N LYS A 147 -11.94 19.58 -8.47
CA LYS A 147 -11.97 20.73 -7.53
C LYS A 147 -12.50 20.32 -6.15
N ASN A 148 -13.46 19.40 -6.09
CA ASN A 148 -14.07 18.92 -4.84
C ASN A 148 -13.11 18.05 -4.00
N GLU A 149 -12.28 17.23 -4.66
CA GLU A 149 -11.27 16.43 -3.96
C GLU A 149 -10.14 17.30 -3.44
N ILE A 150 -9.70 18.29 -4.21
CA ILE A 150 -8.69 19.27 -3.80
C ILE A 150 -9.16 20.06 -2.56
N ALA A 151 -10.45 20.41 -2.50
CA ALA A 151 -11.05 21.12 -1.36
C ALA A 151 -11.06 20.28 -0.07
N LYS A 152 -11.28 18.96 -0.17
CA LYS A 152 -11.25 18.03 0.98
C LYS A 152 -9.82 17.82 1.52
N LEU A 153 -8.80 17.95 0.67
CA LEU A 153 -7.39 17.87 1.08
C LEU A 153 -6.96 19.18 1.77
N ARG A 154 -7.39 19.40 3.02
CA ARG A 154 -7.00 20.57 3.80
C ARG A 154 -5.54 20.42 4.26
N ILE A 155 -4.70 21.41 3.98
CA ILE A 155 -3.34 21.46 4.50
C ILE A 155 -3.45 22.18 5.85
N CYS A 156 -3.36 21.44 6.95
CA CYS A 156 -3.09 22.01 8.27
C CYS A 156 -1.59 22.32 8.39
#